data_AF-Q9L427-F1
#
_entry.id   AF-Q9L427-F1
#
_cell.length_a   1.000
_cell.length_b   1.000
_cell.length_c   1.000
_cell.angle_alpha   90.00
_cell.angle_beta   90.00
_cell.angle_gamma   90.00
#
_symmetry.space_group_name_H-M   'P 1'
#
loop_
_entity.id
_entity.type
_entity.pdbx_description
1 polymer ?
#
loop_
_entity_poly.entity_id
_entity_poly.type
_entity_poly.pdbx_seq_one_letter_code
_entity_poly.pdbx_strand_id
1 'polypeptide(L)'
;ITALPGLWFEAARRVGFDVAAVIAVRHPQEVIASAAKYVSTSPELSSALWLTYNLLAERHPRGVQRVFVDYANLLHDWLREMNRIAGALEIELDTAEHGALHEFLTADLRRQRHCGPVTDLFGADWMSAVYAALRGAAHDDPLDTATLDRGFRVVPGE
;
A
#
# COMPACT_ATOMS: atom_id res chain seq x y z
N ILE A 1 9.01 -2.89 -8.06
CA ILE A 1 9.06 -3.78 -6.88
C ILE A 1 7.83 -4.68 -6.83
N THR A 2 6.61 -4.12 -6.87
CA THR A 2 5.34 -4.86 -6.82
C THR A 2 5.08 -5.81 -7.99
N ALA A 3 5.81 -5.69 -9.10
CA ALA A 3 5.66 -6.53 -10.28
C ALA A 3 6.40 -7.89 -10.19
N LEU A 4 7.37 -8.03 -9.28
CA LEU A 4 8.17 -9.26 -9.15
C LEU A 4 8.31 -9.78 -7.71
N PRO A 5 7.28 -9.71 -6.85
CA PRO A 5 7.41 -10.17 -5.46
C PRO A 5 7.66 -11.69 -5.38
N GLY A 6 7.11 -12.48 -6.31
CA GLY A 6 7.33 -13.93 -6.35
C GLY A 6 8.81 -14.31 -6.48
N LEU A 7 9.58 -13.55 -7.30
CA LEU A 7 11.02 -13.75 -7.43
C LEU A 7 11.75 -13.51 -6.10
N TRP A 8 11.40 -12.42 -5.41
CA TRP A 8 12.02 -12.08 -4.12
C TRP A 8 11.63 -13.04 -3.01
N PHE A 9 10.37 -13.49 -2.99
CA PHE A 9 9.89 -14.44 -2.00
C PHE A 9 10.56 -15.80 -2.17
N GLU A 10 10.72 -16.24 -3.41
CA GLU A 10 11.44 -17.47 -3.73
C GLU A 10 12.92 -17.36 -3.36
N ALA A 11 13.57 -16.23 -3.67
CA ALA A 11 14.96 -16.00 -3.31
C ALA A 11 15.18 -16.02 -1.79
N ALA A 12 14.30 -15.35 -1.02
CA ALA A 12 14.37 -15.33 0.44
C ALA A 12 14.19 -16.73 1.05
N ARG A 13 13.23 -17.51 0.56
CA ARG A 13 13.01 -18.89 1.03
C ARG A 13 14.21 -19.79 0.74
N ARG A 14 14.86 -19.64 -0.42
CA ARG A 14 16.06 -20.44 -0.77
C ARG A 14 17.23 -20.24 0.16
N VAL A 15 17.33 -19.07 0.80
CA VAL A 15 18.39 -18.78 1.78
C VAL A 15 17.92 -18.98 3.22
N GLY A 16 16.72 -19.53 3.43
CA GLY A 16 16.20 -19.89 4.76
C GLY A 16 15.52 -18.76 5.52
N PHE A 17 15.11 -17.67 4.86
CA PHE A 17 14.34 -16.60 5.49
C PHE A 17 12.83 -16.79 5.29
N ASP A 18 12.08 -16.51 6.35
CA ASP A 18 10.65 -16.27 6.26
C ASP A 18 10.36 -14.89 5.67
N VAL A 19 9.19 -14.76 5.05
CA VAL A 19 8.79 -13.54 4.35
C VAL A 19 7.49 -13.03 4.94
N ALA A 20 7.48 -11.74 5.27
CA ALA A 20 6.29 -10.99 5.60
C ALA A 20 6.17 -9.77 4.66
N ALA A 21 4.94 -9.27 4.47
CA ALA A 21 4.66 -8.14 3.59
C ALA A 21 4.02 -6.96 4.34
N VAL A 22 4.59 -5.77 4.17
CA VAL A 22 3.98 -4.51 4.61
C VAL A 22 3.46 -3.78 3.37
N ILE A 23 2.15 -3.55 3.31
CA ILE A 23 1.47 -2.95 2.15
C ILE A 23 1.04 -1.53 2.53
N ALA A 24 1.77 -0.53 2.03
CA ALA A 24 1.43 0.86 2.26
C ALA A 24 0.25 1.29 1.37
N VAL A 25 -0.81 1.80 1.98
CA VAL A 25 -2.02 2.28 1.32
C VAL A 25 -2.03 3.80 1.33
N ARG A 26 -2.26 4.39 0.16
CA ARG A 26 -2.35 5.84 0.00
C ARG A 26 -3.48 6.21 -0.96
N HIS A 27 -4.11 7.34 -0.68
CA HIS A 27 -5.19 7.88 -1.50
C HIS A 27 -4.76 8.02 -2.97
N PRO A 28 -5.55 7.52 -3.95
CA PRO A 28 -5.16 7.51 -5.36
C PRO A 28 -4.81 8.89 -5.90
N GLN A 29 -5.64 9.90 -5.63
CA GLN A 29 -5.43 11.29 -6.04
C GLN A 29 -4.11 11.87 -5.52
N GLU A 30 -3.69 11.52 -4.30
CA GLU A 30 -2.39 11.96 -3.79
C GLU A 30 -1.23 11.29 -4.52
N VAL A 31 -1.37 10.00 -4.86
CA VAL A 31 -0.35 9.27 -5.62
C VAL A 31 -0.23 9.82 -7.03
N ILE A 32 -1.35 10.03 -7.71
CA ILE A 32 -1.40 10.59 -9.08
C ILE A 32 -0.79 12.00 -9.09
N ALA A 33 -1.19 12.88 -8.16
CA ALA A 33 -0.64 14.23 -8.05
C ALA A 33 0.85 14.25 -7.64
N SER A 34 1.32 13.22 -6.93
CA SER A 34 2.74 13.06 -6.59
C SER A 34 3.54 12.56 -7.78
N ALA A 35 3.05 11.56 -8.51
CA ALA A 35 3.71 10.94 -9.66
C ALA A 35 3.86 11.93 -10.82
N ALA A 36 2.86 12.78 -11.06
CA ALA A 36 2.88 13.81 -12.09
C ALA A 36 4.04 14.80 -11.97
N LYS A 37 4.67 14.93 -10.77
CA LYS A 37 5.88 15.77 -10.58
C LYS A 37 7.15 15.14 -11.14
N TYR A 38 7.17 13.82 -11.33
CA TYR A 38 8.37 13.06 -11.67
C TYR A 38 8.28 12.38 -13.04
N VAL A 39 7.07 12.05 -13.48
CA VAL A 39 6.84 11.38 -14.75
C VAL A 39 5.67 12.05 -15.46
N SER A 40 5.89 12.48 -16.71
CA SER A 40 4.83 12.98 -17.58
C SER A 40 3.96 11.81 -18.04
N THR A 41 2.90 11.54 -17.30
CA THR A 41 1.87 10.53 -17.63
C THR A 41 0.49 11.18 -17.58
N SER A 42 -0.45 10.63 -18.35
CA SER A 42 -1.84 11.09 -18.28
C SER A 42 -2.47 10.66 -16.94
N PRO A 43 -3.48 11.38 -16.44
CA PRO A 43 -4.22 11.00 -15.24
C PRO A 43 -4.82 9.59 -15.33
N GLU A 44 -5.27 9.19 -16.52
CA GLU A 44 -5.83 7.86 -16.79
C GLU A 44 -4.76 6.78 -16.64
N LEU A 45 -3.56 6.97 -17.23
CA LEU A 45 -2.47 6.02 -17.09
C LEU A 45 -2.00 5.92 -15.63
N SER A 46 -1.83 7.05 -14.94
CA SER A 46 -1.47 7.06 -13.51
C SER A 46 -2.50 6.34 -12.65
N SER A 47 -3.78 6.51 -12.96
CA SER A 47 -4.90 5.83 -12.28
C SER A 47 -4.89 4.32 -12.53
N ALA A 48 -4.66 3.90 -13.77
CA ALA A 48 -4.55 2.48 -14.13
C ALA A 48 -3.36 1.83 -13.43
N LEU A 49 -2.20 2.51 -13.41
CA LEU A 49 -1.01 2.03 -12.71
C LEU A 49 -1.24 1.93 -11.20
N TRP A 50 -1.88 2.94 -10.59
CA TRP A 50 -2.24 2.89 -9.18
C TRP A 50 -3.12 1.67 -8.87
N LEU A 51 -4.18 1.47 -9.64
CA LEU A 51 -5.11 0.34 -9.46
C LEU A 51 -4.38 -1.00 -9.61
N THR A 52 -3.64 -1.16 -10.71
CA THR A 52 -2.91 -2.39 -11.04
C THR A 52 -1.89 -2.73 -9.95
N TYR A 53 -1.06 -1.78 -9.54
CA TYR A 53 -0.03 -2.06 -8.53
C TYR A 53 -0.63 -2.33 -7.14
N ASN A 54 -1.71 -1.68 -6.74
CA ASN A 54 -2.33 -1.98 -5.44
C ASN A 54 -2.98 -3.37 -5.43
N LEU A 55 -3.63 -3.77 -6.53
CA LEU A 55 -4.18 -5.12 -6.67
C LEU A 55 -3.08 -6.19 -6.66
N LEU A 56 -1.95 -5.95 -7.34
CA LEU A 56 -0.79 -6.84 -7.30
C LEU A 56 -0.14 -6.88 -5.91
N ALA A 57 -0.03 -5.73 -5.25
CA ALA A 57 0.52 -5.63 -3.89
C ALA A 57 -0.29 -6.44 -2.88
N GLU A 58 -1.61 -6.50 -3.04
CA GLU A 58 -2.45 -7.36 -2.20
C GLU A 58 -2.39 -8.82 -2.64
N ARG A 59 -2.49 -9.11 -3.94
CA ARG A 59 -2.64 -10.48 -4.43
C ARG A 59 -1.40 -11.34 -4.22
N HIS A 60 -0.21 -10.80 -4.49
CA HIS A 60 1.03 -11.57 -4.43
C HIS A 60 1.40 -12.10 -3.04
N PRO A 61 1.27 -11.32 -1.95
CA PRO A 61 1.54 -11.82 -0.60
C PRO A 61 0.38 -12.65 -0.01
N ARG A 62 -0.65 -13.02 -0.78
CA ARG A 62 -1.63 -14.01 -0.29
C ARG A 62 -0.89 -15.32 0.03
N GLY A 63 -0.94 -15.75 1.28
CA GLY A 63 -0.23 -16.94 1.77
C GLY A 63 1.07 -16.66 2.53
N VAL A 64 1.43 -15.38 2.71
CA VAL A 64 2.42 -14.96 3.71
C VAL A 64 1.78 -13.99 4.71
N GLN A 65 2.40 -13.83 5.88
CA GLN A 65 1.95 -12.85 6.87
C GLN A 65 2.04 -11.44 6.29
N ARG A 66 1.00 -10.65 6.47
CA ARG A 66 0.88 -9.35 5.83
C ARG A 66 0.12 -8.34 6.67
N VAL A 67 0.53 -7.09 6.59
CA VAL A 67 -0.09 -5.96 7.27
C VAL A 67 -0.27 -4.79 6.30
N PHE A 68 -1.43 -4.15 6.35
CA PHE A 68 -1.71 -2.94 5.58
C PHE A 68 -1.46 -1.72 6.46
N VAL A 69 -0.86 -0.67 5.90
CA VAL A 69 -0.48 0.53 6.65
C VAL A 69 -0.98 1.75 5.91
N ASP A 70 -1.79 2.58 6.58
CA ASP A 70 -2.24 3.83 5.99
C ASP A 70 -1.10 4.86 6.06
N TYR A 71 -0.74 5.42 4.91
CA TYR A 71 0.37 6.36 4.81
C TYR A 71 0.15 7.62 5.67
N ALA A 72 -1.09 8.05 5.87
CA ALA A 72 -1.38 9.19 6.74
C ALA A 72 -1.20 8.82 8.22
N ASN A 73 -1.60 7.62 8.66
CA ASN A 73 -1.37 7.16 10.03
C ASN A 73 0.13 7.03 10.31
N LEU A 74 0.90 6.46 9.37
CA LEU A 74 2.34 6.31 9.50
C LEU A 74 3.05 7.65 9.69
N LEU A 75 2.65 8.68 8.96
CA LEU A 75 3.25 10.01 9.08
C LEU A 75 2.71 10.83 10.26
N HIS A 76 1.55 10.47 10.82
CA HIS A 76 0.98 11.13 11.98
C HIS A 76 1.60 10.60 13.28
N ASP A 77 1.70 9.28 13.41
CA ASP A 77 2.25 8.60 14.58
C ASP A 77 2.99 7.33 14.13
N TRP A 78 4.23 7.54 13.67
CA TRP A 78 5.02 6.44 13.12
C TRP A 78 5.36 5.39 14.17
N LEU A 79 5.56 5.78 15.43
CA LEU A 79 5.93 4.85 16.49
C LEU A 79 4.78 3.88 16.78
N ARG A 80 3.54 4.41 16.85
CA ARG A 80 2.35 3.58 16.97
C ARG A 80 2.21 2.61 15.79
N GLU A 81 2.35 3.09 14.55
CA GLU A 81 2.24 2.22 13.38
C GLU A 81 3.34 1.16 13.32
N MET A 82 4.58 1.49 13.69
CA MET A 82 5.67 0.52 13.76
C MET A 82 5.42 -0.56 14.83
N ASN A 83 4.90 -0.19 15.99
CA ASN A 83 4.48 -1.17 17.01
C ASN A 83 3.33 -2.07 16.52
N ARG A 84 2.38 -1.52 15.77
CA ARG A 84 1.29 -2.28 15.16
C ARG A 84 1.81 -3.28 14.13
N ILE A 85 2.75 -2.84 13.27
CA ILE A 85 3.42 -3.69 12.28
C ILE A 85 4.19 -4.81 13.00
N ALA A 86 4.97 -4.49 14.04
CA ALA A 86 5.71 -5.47 14.81
C ALA A 86 4.80 -6.55 15.41
N GLY A 87 3.70 -6.14 16.05
CA GLY A 87 2.72 -7.06 16.61
C GLY A 87 2.01 -7.90 15.55
N ALA A 88 1.59 -7.29 14.44
CA ALA A 88 0.89 -7.99 13.35
C ALA A 88 1.80 -8.97 12.60
N LEU A 89 3.11 -8.71 12.56
CA LEU A 89 4.11 -9.56 11.91
C LEU A 89 4.84 -10.50 12.89
N GLU A 90 4.53 -10.43 14.19
CA GLU A 90 5.20 -11.20 15.25
C GLU A 90 6.73 -11.05 15.24
N ILE A 91 7.21 -9.84 14.94
CA ILE A 91 8.65 -9.53 14.91
C ILE A 91 9.03 -8.58 16.03
N GLU A 92 10.25 -8.75 16.53
CA GLU A 92 10.88 -7.78 17.44
C GLU A 92 11.53 -6.67 16.61
N LEU A 93 11.04 -5.45 16.76
CA LEU A 93 11.68 -4.27 16.18
C LEU A 93 12.40 -3.50 17.29
N ASP A 94 13.71 -3.34 17.13
CA ASP A 94 14.47 -2.40 17.96
C ASP A 94 14.21 -0.98 17.46
N THR A 95 13.36 -0.25 18.18
CA THR A 95 13.10 1.17 17.89
C THR A 95 13.98 2.11 18.71
N ALA A 96 14.99 1.63 19.44
CA ALA A 96 15.73 2.38 20.46
C ALA A 96 16.31 3.72 19.96
N GLU A 97 16.71 3.83 18.69
CA GLU A 97 17.15 5.10 18.06
C GLU A 97 15.99 5.99 17.60
N HIS A 98 15.15 6.44 18.55
CA HIS A 98 13.98 7.28 18.27
C HIS A 98 14.33 8.68 17.74
N GLY A 99 15.50 9.24 18.12
CA GLY A 99 15.84 10.65 17.86
C GLY A 99 15.99 10.98 16.37
N ALA A 100 16.82 10.22 15.65
CA ALA A 100 17.04 10.43 14.22
C ALA A 100 15.79 10.10 13.38
N LEU A 101 15.00 9.10 13.80
CA LEU A 101 13.75 8.74 13.14
C LEU A 101 12.67 9.79 13.31
N HIS A 102 12.57 10.44 14.48
CA HIS A 102 11.62 11.51 14.73
C HIS A 102 11.91 12.75 13.88
N GLU A 103 13.18 13.08 13.67
CA GLU A 103 13.58 14.19 12.79
C GLU A 103 13.38 13.84 11.31
N PHE A 104 13.54 12.57 10.92
CA PHE A 104 13.35 12.12 9.55
C PHE A 104 11.87 12.01 9.15
N LEU A 105 11.03 11.37 9.98
CA LEU A 105 9.62 11.11 9.69
C LEU A 105 8.73 12.27 10.14
N THR A 106 8.69 13.33 9.33
CA THR A 106 7.82 14.48 9.57
C THR A 106 6.49 14.37 8.80
N ALA A 107 5.43 14.95 9.37
CA ALA A 107 4.11 15.03 8.70
C ALA A 107 4.15 15.79 7.36
N ASP A 108 5.19 16.61 7.15
CA ASP A 108 5.44 17.37 5.93
C ASP A 108 5.90 16.50 4.75
N LEU A 109 6.33 15.26 5.02
CA LEU A 109 6.56 14.26 3.97
C LEU A 109 5.29 13.95 3.18
N ARG A 110 4.09 14.15 3.76
CA ARG A 110 2.80 14.10 3.05
C ARG A 110 2.58 15.38 2.22
N ARG A 111 3.37 15.51 1.16
CA ARG A 111 3.39 16.66 0.25
C ARG A 111 2.13 16.84 -0.61
N GLN A 112 1.31 15.80 -0.71
CA GLN A 112 0.00 15.87 -1.38
C GLN A 112 -1.03 15.40 -0.37
N ARG A 113 -2.08 16.19 -0.18
CA ARG A 113 -3.19 15.89 0.73
C ARG A 113 -4.49 15.95 -0.06
N HIS A 114 -5.27 14.88 -0.02
CA HIS A 114 -6.59 14.82 -0.62
C HIS A 114 -7.61 14.36 0.42
N CYS A 115 -8.73 15.08 0.51
CA CYS A 115 -9.83 14.80 1.43
C CYS A 115 -11.18 14.58 0.71
N GLY A 116 -11.21 14.69 -0.62
CA GLY A 116 -12.40 14.44 -1.42
C GLY A 116 -12.60 12.95 -1.76
N PRO A 117 -13.72 12.59 -2.41
CA PRO A 117 -13.95 11.23 -2.88
C PRO A 117 -12.91 10.80 -3.92
N VAL A 118 -12.70 9.50 -4.04
CA VAL A 118 -11.91 8.95 -5.15
C VAL A 118 -12.66 9.21 -6.46
N THR A 119 -11.99 9.88 -7.40
CA THR A 119 -12.41 10.05 -8.79
C THR A 119 -12.17 8.77 -9.57
N ASP A 120 -13.24 8.12 -10.04
CA ASP A 120 -13.16 6.96 -10.91
C ASP A 120 -13.10 7.37 -12.39
N LEU A 121 -11.98 7.12 -13.06
CA LEU A 121 -11.75 7.52 -14.47
C LEU A 121 -12.18 6.45 -15.49
N PHE A 122 -12.50 5.23 -15.05
CA PHE A 122 -12.79 4.09 -15.93
C PHE A 122 -14.29 3.76 -16.04
N GLY A 123 -15.17 4.68 -15.63
CA GLY A 123 -16.63 4.52 -15.71
C GLY A 123 -17.24 3.51 -14.72
N ALA A 124 -16.42 2.76 -14.00
CA ALA A 124 -16.80 1.88 -12.90
C ALA A 124 -16.05 2.29 -11.62
N ASP A 125 -16.64 1.99 -10.46
CA ASP A 125 -16.20 2.38 -9.12
C ASP A 125 -14.97 1.59 -8.61
N TRP A 126 -14.13 1.08 -9.51
CA TRP A 126 -13.04 0.18 -9.16
C TRP A 126 -11.99 0.83 -8.27
N MET A 127 -11.60 2.08 -8.54
CA MET A 127 -10.56 2.71 -7.72
C MET A 127 -11.09 3.07 -6.35
N SER A 128 -12.31 3.59 -6.27
CA SER A 128 -12.96 3.92 -5.00
C SER A 128 -13.20 2.65 -4.16
N ALA A 129 -13.69 1.57 -4.76
CA ALA A 129 -13.93 0.30 -4.07
C ALA A 129 -12.63 -0.38 -3.61
N VAL A 130 -11.60 -0.44 -4.47
CA VAL A 130 -10.29 -1.00 -4.09
C VAL A 130 -9.62 -0.15 -3.00
N TYR A 131 -9.67 1.18 -3.11
CA TYR A 131 -9.14 2.05 -2.07
C TYR A 131 -9.85 1.84 -0.74
N ALA A 132 -11.19 1.77 -0.74
CA ALA A 132 -11.97 1.55 0.47
C ALA A 132 -11.63 0.22 1.15
N ALA A 133 -11.52 -0.87 0.38
CA ALA A 133 -11.14 -2.18 0.92
C ALA A 133 -9.73 -2.19 1.52
N LEU A 134 -8.75 -1.63 0.82
CA LEU A 134 -7.37 -1.54 1.30
C LEU A 134 -7.23 -0.60 2.50
N ARG A 135 -7.94 0.52 2.50
CA ARG A 135 -7.97 1.48 3.60
C ARG A 135 -8.59 0.86 4.84
N GLY A 136 -9.72 0.14 4.71
CA GLY A 136 -10.33 -0.59 5.82
C GLY A 136 -9.33 -1.56 6.46
N ALA A 137 -8.67 -2.39 5.64
CA ALA A 137 -7.64 -3.30 6.13
C ALA A 137 -6.45 -2.59 6.80
N ALA A 138 -6.09 -1.39 6.35
CA ALA A 138 -5.07 -0.56 7.00
C ALA A 138 -5.50 0.03 8.35
N HIS A 139 -6.80 -0.01 8.66
CA HIS A 139 -7.41 0.37 9.94
C HIS A 139 -7.91 -0.87 10.71
N ASP A 140 -7.36 -2.05 10.38
CA ASP A 140 -7.65 -3.34 11.01
C ASP A 140 -9.08 -3.88 10.77
N ASP A 141 -9.83 -3.34 9.81
CA ASP A 141 -11.08 -3.94 9.34
C ASP A 141 -10.82 -5.20 8.50
N PRO A 142 -11.77 -6.15 8.42
CA PRO A 142 -11.66 -7.29 7.53
C PRO A 142 -11.46 -6.88 6.06
N LEU A 143 -10.46 -7.46 5.40
CA LEU A 143 -10.19 -7.20 3.99
C LEU A 143 -11.30 -7.77 3.10
N ASP A 144 -11.98 -6.91 2.33
CA ASP A 144 -12.93 -7.33 1.30
C ASP A 144 -12.20 -7.86 0.06
N THR A 145 -11.75 -9.11 0.16
CA THR A 145 -11.05 -9.82 -0.92
C THR A 145 -11.92 -10.02 -2.16
N ALA A 146 -13.24 -10.12 -2.02
CA ALA A 146 -14.15 -10.29 -3.14
C ALA A 146 -14.17 -9.05 -4.04
N THR A 147 -14.14 -7.85 -3.45
CA THR A 147 -14.00 -6.60 -4.21
C THR A 147 -12.66 -6.51 -4.92
N LEU A 148 -11.56 -6.89 -4.26
CA LEU A 148 -10.24 -6.90 -4.89
C LEU A 148 -10.12 -7.91 -6.04
N ASP A 149 -10.69 -9.11 -5.88
CA ASP A 149 -10.71 -10.14 -6.93
C ASP A 149 -11.52 -9.70 -8.16
N ARG A 150 -12.63 -9.00 -7.95
CA ARG A 150 -13.40 -8.41 -9.05
C ARG A 150 -12.59 -7.34 -9.78
N GLY A 151 -11.91 -6.46 -9.04
CA GLY A 151 -11.02 -5.46 -9.63
C GLY A 151 -9.92 -6.08 -10.49
N PHE A 152 -9.30 -7.16 -10.01
CA PHE A 152 -8.24 -7.85 -10.77
C PHE A 152 -8.73 -8.40 -12.11
N ARG A 153 -9.92 -9.00 -12.18
CA ARG A 153 -10.45 -9.58 -13.43
C ARG A 153 -10.69 -8.56 -14.54
N VAL A 154 -10.74 -7.27 -14.21
CA VAL A 154 -11.09 -6.18 -15.13
C VAL A 154 -9.86 -5.38 -15.57
N VAL A 155 -8.74 -5.48 -14.83
CA VAL A 155 -7.47 -4.89 -15.24
C VAL A 155 -6.87 -5.74 -16.38
N PRO A 156 -6.67 -5.19 -17.59
CA PRO A 156 -6.08 -5.94 -18.69
C PRO A 156 -4.60 -6.23 -18.39
N GLY A 157 -4.26 -7.51 -18.25
CA GLY A 157 -2.88 -7.96 -18.04
C GLY A 157 -2.79 -9.20 -17.16
N GLU A 158 -3.23 -10.34 -17.70
CA GLU A 158 -2.43 -11.54 -17.99
C GLU A 158 -3.14 -12.35 -19.08
#